data_AF-A0A7L4YAH1-F1
#
_entry.id   AF-A0A7L4YAH1-F1
#
_cell.length_a   1.000
_cell.length_b   1.000
_cell.length_c   1.000
_cell.angle_alpha   90.00
_cell.angle_beta   90.00
_cell.angle_gamma   90.00
#
_symmetry.space_group_name_H-M   'P 1'
#
loop_
_entity.id
_entity.type
_entity.pdbx_description
1 polymer ?
#
loop_
_entity_poly.entity_id
_entity_poly.type
_entity_poly.pdbx_seq_one_letter_code
_entity_poly.pdbx_strand_id
1 'polypeptide(L)'
;MDAALGPVLEKLHKYRNEMYHRDKLRPEVIKPAALIYFDSACTALDSYRQLYMAYGSPSELGPELKKYAGADGPLGLVRQDLPQRIAAQLRREVGLDLPQVRSALVQYLHARLDEMRDGLAFIEDNLGVPHLVPGDALRLVQANLTATTTLEQVRGLKYPYAKGDLERWRSLVSALESIDDKHQLVHEYASIG
;
A
#
# COMPACT_ATOMS: atom_id res chain seq x y z
N MET A 1 16.35 9.13 -5.03
CA MET A 1 15.17 8.60 -4.33
C MET A 1 15.12 7.11 -4.59
N ASP A 2 14.87 6.30 -3.57
CA ASP A 2 14.84 4.84 -3.70
C ASP A 2 13.73 4.42 -4.67
N ALA A 3 14.09 3.67 -5.73
CA ALA A 3 13.16 3.22 -6.76
C ALA A 3 12.06 2.31 -6.19
N ALA A 4 12.32 1.64 -5.05
CA ALA A 4 11.34 0.79 -4.39
C ALA A 4 10.15 1.57 -3.79
N LEU A 5 10.26 2.88 -3.57
CA LEU A 5 9.20 3.69 -2.96
C LEU A 5 8.08 4.09 -3.93
N GLY A 6 8.34 4.10 -5.23
CA GLY A 6 7.37 4.55 -6.25
C GLY A 6 6.04 3.78 -6.20
N PRO A 7 6.05 2.45 -6.34
CA PRO A 7 4.83 1.62 -6.29
C PRO A 7 4.06 1.73 -4.96
N VAL A 8 4.79 1.88 -3.85
CA VAL A 8 4.21 2.03 -2.51
C VAL A 8 3.40 3.31 -2.41
N LEU A 9 4.00 4.43 -2.81
CA LEU A 9 3.35 5.74 -2.76
C LEU A 9 2.14 5.80 -3.68
N GLU A 10 2.21 5.17 -4.86
CA GLU A 10 1.07 5.06 -5.77
C GLU A 10 -0.10 4.30 -5.14
N LYS A 11 0.16 3.14 -4.51
CA LYS A 11 -0.89 2.33 -3.86
C LYS A 11 -1.54 3.08 -2.69
N LEU A 12 -0.73 3.76 -1.86
CA LEU A 12 -1.23 4.57 -0.75
C LEU A 12 -2.04 5.78 -1.24
N HIS A 13 -1.62 6.39 -2.34
CA HIS A 13 -2.36 7.47 -2.98
C HIS A 13 -3.72 6.97 -3.50
N LYS A 14 -3.77 5.81 -4.15
CA LYS A 14 -5.02 5.18 -4.59
C LYS A 14 -5.94 4.87 -3.41
N TYR A 15 -5.40 4.28 -2.34
CA TYR A 15 -6.17 4.01 -1.11
C TYR A 15 -6.75 5.30 -0.51
N ARG A 16 -5.95 6.35 -0.42
CA ARG A 16 -6.40 7.68 0.04
C ARG A 16 -7.56 8.19 -0.83
N ASN A 17 -7.44 8.11 -2.16
CA ASN A 17 -8.48 8.57 -3.07
C ASN A 17 -9.77 7.71 -2.96
N GLU A 18 -9.64 6.40 -2.77
CA GLU A 18 -10.81 5.53 -2.50
C GLU A 18 -11.53 5.93 -1.22
N MET A 19 -10.80 6.25 -0.15
CA MET A 19 -11.36 6.71 1.12
C MET A 19 -12.14 8.04 0.95
N TYR A 20 -11.57 9.01 0.23
CA TYR A 20 -12.21 10.31 -0.01
C TYR A 20 -13.43 10.24 -0.92
N HIS A 21 -13.46 9.33 -1.91
CA HIS A 21 -14.52 9.30 -2.93
C HIS A 21 -15.60 8.25 -2.69
N ARG A 22 -15.32 7.18 -1.94
CA ARG A 22 -16.28 6.07 -1.74
C ARG A 22 -16.79 5.95 -0.31
N ASP A 23 -16.31 6.80 0.60
CA ASP A 23 -16.65 6.81 2.04
C ASP A 23 -16.49 5.43 2.73
N LYS A 24 -15.64 4.58 2.14
CA LYS A 24 -15.32 3.26 2.67
C LYS A 24 -14.08 3.36 3.55
N LEU A 25 -14.27 3.86 4.77
CA LEU A 25 -13.27 3.75 5.82
C LEU A 25 -13.09 2.27 6.17
N ARG A 26 -11.85 1.79 6.10
CA ARG A 26 -11.48 0.43 6.49
C ARG A 26 -10.55 0.49 7.69
N PRO A 27 -11.12 0.58 8.90
CA PRO A 27 -10.36 0.92 10.09
C PRO A 27 -9.22 -0.07 10.36
N GLU A 28 -9.35 -1.32 9.92
CA GLU A 28 -8.34 -2.36 10.11
C GLU A 28 -7.02 -2.07 9.36
N VAL A 29 -7.09 -1.34 8.23
CA VAL A 29 -5.92 -1.05 7.38
C VAL A 29 -5.41 0.38 7.47
N ILE A 30 -6.14 1.30 8.11
CA ILE A 30 -5.70 2.70 8.27
C ILE A 30 -4.37 2.76 9.04
N LYS A 31 -4.28 2.05 10.18
CA LYS A 31 -3.07 2.05 11.00
C LYS A 31 -1.88 1.42 10.25
N PRO A 32 -1.99 0.21 9.67
CA PRO A 32 -0.93 -0.35 8.83
C PRO A 32 -0.49 0.57 7.68
N ALA A 33 -1.44 1.16 6.94
CA ALA A 33 -1.15 2.07 5.83
C ALA A 33 -0.41 3.33 6.28
N ALA A 34 -0.80 3.90 7.43
CA ALA A 34 -0.13 5.06 8.02
C ALA A 34 1.31 4.73 8.44
N LEU A 35 1.54 3.55 9.04
CA LEU A 35 2.88 3.10 9.44
C LEU A 35 3.79 2.88 8.21
N ILE A 36 3.28 2.30 7.14
CA ILE A 36 4.01 2.12 5.88
C ILE A 36 4.36 3.47 5.25
N TYR A 37 3.40 4.40 5.22
CA TYR A 37 3.63 5.76 4.71
C TYR A 37 4.71 6.48 5.52
N PHE A 38 4.64 6.38 6.84
CA PHE A 38 5.61 6.95 7.76
C PHE A 38 7.02 6.38 7.56
N ASP A 39 7.15 5.06 7.45
CA ASP A 39 8.46 4.44 7.21
C ASP A 39 9.02 4.79 5.83
N SER A 40 8.16 4.86 4.80
CA SER A 40 8.52 5.31 3.45
C SER A 40 9.07 6.74 3.47
N ALA A 41 8.44 7.65 4.23
CA ALA A 41 8.92 9.00 4.42
C ALA A 41 10.27 9.04 5.15
N CYS A 42 10.46 8.18 6.17
CA CYS A 42 11.75 8.03 6.83
C CYS A 42 12.83 7.51 5.87
N THR A 43 12.50 6.62 4.93
CA THR A 43 13.44 6.11 3.91
C THR A 43 13.83 7.20 2.92
N ALA A 44 12.87 8.01 2.48
CA ALA A 44 13.17 9.18 1.66
C ALA A 44 14.10 10.16 2.40
N LEU A 45 13.82 10.45 3.68
CA LEU A 45 14.63 11.34 4.51
C LEU A 45 16.05 10.79 4.76
N ASP A 46 16.19 9.50 4.98
CA ASP A 46 17.49 8.84 5.18
C ASP A 46 18.37 8.90 3.91
N SER A 47 17.74 8.75 2.74
CA SER A 47 18.41 8.88 1.44
C SER A 47 18.75 10.32 1.05
N TYR A 48 18.26 11.31 1.81
CA TYR A 48 18.48 12.72 1.52
C TYR A 48 19.94 13.10 1.83
N ARG A 49 20.73 13.31 0.78
CA ARG A 49 22.06 13.90 0.89
C ARG A 49 21.95 15.41 0.79
N GLN A 50 22.30 16.11 1.87
CA GLN A 50 22.51 17.56 1.80
C GLN A 50 23.70 17.84 0.88
N LEU A 51 23.41 18.31 -0.34
CA LEU A 51 24.41 18.64 -1.36
C LEU A 51 25.20 19.92 -1.02
N TYR A 52 24.72 20.72 -0.07
CA TYR A 52 25.39 21.93 0.39
C TYR A 52 25.74 21.78 1.87
N MET A 53 26.99 22.10 2.23
CA MET A 53 27.31 22.46 3.61
C MET A 53 26.47 23.70 3.93
N ALA A 54 25.41 23.52 4.71
CA ALA A 54 24.75 24.65 5.34
C ALA A 54 25.77 25.25 6.31
N TYR A 55 26.38 26.38 5.92
CA TYR A 55 27.05 27.27 6.85
C TYR A 55 25.98 27.93 7.72
N GLY A 56 25.45 27.14 8.66
CA GLY A 56 24.40 27.55 9.58
C GLY A 56 24.72 26.97 10.94
N SER A 57 24.56 27.81 11.96
CA SER A 57 24.70 27.38 13.35
C SER A 57 23.48 26.54 13.75
N PRO A 58 23.63 25.49 14.59
CA PRO A 58 22.49 24.81 15.24
C PRO A 58 21.52 25.78 15.95
N SER A 59 21.96 27.00 16.26
CA SER A 59 21.11 28.07 16.78
C SER A 59 20.04 28.56 15.80
N GLU A 60 20.26 28.42 14.49
CA GLU A 60 19.34 28.79 13.39
C GLU A 60 18.29 27.71 13.10
N LEU A 61 18.45 26.51 13.67
CA LEU A 61 17.43 25.47 13.57
C LEU A 61 16.18 25.87 14.36
N GLY A 62 15.00 25.58 13.81
CA GLY A 62 13.74 25.66 14.55
C GLY A 62 13.78 24.76 15.82
N PRO A 63 13.03 25.12 16.87
CA PRO A 63 13.03 24.38 18.13
C PRO A 63 12.69 22.90 17.96
N GLU A 64 11.91 22.54 16.96
CA GLU A 64 11.49 21.17 16.63
C GLU A 64 12.67 20.30 16.14
N LEU A 65 13.66 20.92 15.49
CA LEU A 65 14.82 20.23 14.91
C LEU A 65 16.02 20.17 15.86
N LYS A 66 16.10 21.11 16.82
CA LYS A 66 17.20 21.19 17.80
C LYS A 66 17.38 19.90 18.59
N LYS A 67 16.30 19.19 18.94
CA LYS A 67 16.37 17.90 19.65
C LYS A 67 17.11 16.80 18.88
N TYR A 68 17.23 16.92 17.55
CA TYR A 68 17.91 15.93 16.70
C TYR A 68 19.35 16.33 16.33
N ALA A 69 19.71 17.61 16.48
CA ALA A 69 21.04 18.14 16.14
C ALA A 69 22.15 17.61 17.07
N GLY A 70 21.83 17.16 18.29
CA GLY A 70 22.81 16.77 19.30
C GLY A 70 23.53 17.97 19.92
N ALA A 71 24.46 17.72 20.85
CA ALA A 71 25.32 18.77 21.39
C ALA A 71 26.19 19.36 20.27
N ASP A 72 26.38 20.69 20.31
CA ASP A 72 27.16 21.42 19.33
C ASP A 72 28.51 20.72 19.08
N GLY A 73 28.78 20.34 17.83
CA GLY A 73 30.12 19.94 17.44
C GLY A 73 31.10 21.09 17.71
N PRO A 74 32.42 20.83 17.82
CA PRO A 74 33.44 21.82 18.19
C PRO A 74 33.53 23.06 17.27
N LEU A 75 32.73 23.14 16.22
CA LEU A 75 32.67 24.22 15.23
C LEU A 75 31.27 24.81 15.03
N GLY A 76 30.25 24.40 15.80
CA GLY A 76 28.89 24.94 15.65
C GLY A 76 28.30 24.74 14.24
N LEU A 77 28.67 23.66 13.55
CA LEU A 77 28.16 23.31 12.23
C LEU A 77 27.01 22.31 12.37
N VAL A 78 25.90 22.54 11.65
CA VAL A 78 24.87 21.51 11.47
C VAL A 78 25.52 20.33 10.76
N ARG A 79 25.49 19.16 11.42
CA ARG A 79 26.05 17.95 10.84
C ARG A 79 25.26 17.55 9.59
N GLN A 80 25.98 17.16 8.54
CA GLN A 80 25.41 16.69 7.27
C GLN A 80 24.54 15.42 7.42
N ASP A 81 24.59 14.77 8.59
CA ASP A 81 23.83 13.56 8.93
C ASP A 81 22.50 13.84 9.65
N LEU A 82 22.09 15.11 9.79
CA LEU A 82 20.86 15.48 10.51
C LEU A 82 19.60 14.77 9.96
N PRO A 83 19.36 14.70 8.65
CA PRO A 83 18.21 13.95 8.09
C PRO A 83 18.20 12.47 8.50
N GLN A 84 19.35 11.81 8.44
CA GLN A 84 19.53 10.40 8.82
C GLN A 84 19.25 10.20 10.32
N ARG A 85 19.71 11.13 11.17
CA ARG A 85 19.47 11.10 12.61
C ARG A 85 17.99 11.30 12.95
N ILE A 86 17.30 12.20 12.26
CA ILE A 86 15.85 12.39 12.38
C ILE A 86 15.12 11.11 11.99
N ALA A 87 15.44 10.55 10.81
CA ALA A 87 14.83 9.31 10.32
C ALA A 87 15.04 8.14 11.29
N ALA A 88 16.26 7.98 11.84
CA ALA A 88 16.57 6.95 12.82
C ALA A 88 15.78 7.13 14.13
N GLN A 89 15.69 8.35 14.65
CA GLN A 89 14.95 8.62 15.88
C GLN A 89 13.44 8.41 15.70
N LEU A 90 12.87 8.89 14.60
CA LEU A 90 11.46 8.71 14.27
C LEU A 90 11.07 7.23 14.13
N ARG A 91 11.94 6.42 13.50
CA ARG A 91 11.74 4.97 13.43
C ARG A 91 11.85 4.28 14.79
N ARG A 92 12.67 4.79 15.72
CA ARG A 92 12.72 4.26 17.10
C ARG A 92 11.47 4.60 17.91
N GLU A 93 10.95 5.81 17.75
CA GLU A 93 9.80 6.32 18.52
C GLU A 93 8.48 5.70 18.06
N VAL A 94 8.26 5.61 16.74
CA VAL A 94 7.00 5.09 16.19
C VAL A 94 7.12 3.60 15.90
N GLY A 95 8.21 3.18 15.25
CA GLY A 95 8.48 1.80 14.88
C GLY A 95 7.46 1.21 13.90
N LEU A 96 7.96 0.47 12.91
CA LEU A 96 7.09 -0.40 12.13
C LEU A 96 7.17 -1.80 12.74
N ASP A 97 6.12 -2.20 13.47
CA ASP A 97 5.94 -3.60 13.88
C ASP A 97 5.57 -4.41 12.63
N LEU A 98 6.62 -4.91 11.95
CA LEU A 98 6.48 -5.59 10.67
C LEU A 98 5.60 -6.83 10.76
N PRO A 99 5.73 -7.73 11.76
CA PRO A 99 4.79 -8.83 11.95
C PRO A 99 3.33 -8.38 12.06
N GLN A 100 3.05 -7.34 12.87
CA GLN A 100 1.68 -6.82 13.03
C GLN A 100 1.15 -6.22 11.72
N VAL A 101 1.96 -5.42 11.03
CA VAL A 101 1.59 -4.79 9.75
C VAL A 101 1.34 -5.87 8.68
N ARG A 102 2.24 -6.84 8.55
CA ARG A 102 2.12 -7.97 7.62
C ARG A 102 0.83 -8.75 7.86
N SER A 103 0.57 -9.13 9.11
CA SER A 103 -0.65 -9.85 9.49
C SER A 103 -1.91 -9.07 9.09
N ALA A 104 -1.96 -7.76 9.36
CA ALA A 104 -3.12 -6.94 9.05
C ALA A 104 -3.34 -6.81 7.53
N LEU A 105 -2.27 -6.61 6.75
CA LEU A 105 -2.35 -6.51 5.29
C LEU A 105 -2.79 -7.84 4.64
N VAL A 106 -2.23 -8.95 5.09
CA VAL A 106 -2.57 -10.30 4.59
C VAL A 106 -4.03 -10.63 4.90
N GLN A 107 -4.45 -10.45 6.15
CA GLN A 107 -5.84 -10.67 6.57
C GLN A 107 -6.80 -9.82 5.74
N TYR A 108 -6.45 -8.57 5.49
CA TYR A 108 -7.26 -7.68 4.67
C TYR A 108 -7.42 -8.16 3.22
N LEU A 109 -6.32 -8.54 2.56
CA LEU A 109 -6.39 -9.03 1.18
C LEU A 109 -7.13 -10.36 1.09
N HIS A 110 -6.97 -11.26 2.05
CA HIS A 110 -7.76 -12.48 2.13
C HIS A 110 -9.25 -12.18 2.28
N ALA A 111 -9.64 -11.33 3.24
CA ALA A 111 -11.03 -10.94 3.44
C ALA A 111 -11.63 -10.32 2.16
N ARG A 112 -10.87 -9.48 1.46
CA ARG A 112 -11.33 -8.87 0.21
C ARG A 112 -11.49 -9.89 -0.93
N LEU A 113 -10.60 -10.88 -1.02
CA LEU A 113 -10.73 -11.97 -2.00
C LEU A 113 -11.92 -12.89 -1.66
N ASP A 114 -12.18 -13.14 -0.38
CA ASP A 114 -13.37 -13.86 0.07
C ASP A 114 -14.65 -13.08 -0.27
N GLU A 115 -14.72 -11.78 0.05
CA GLU A 115 -15.84 -10.91 -0.34
C GLU A 115 -16.10 -10.93 -1.86
N MET A 116 -15.04 -10.89 -2.68
CA MET A 116 -15.16 -10.97 -4.13
C MET A 116 -15.70 -12.33 -4.58
N ARG A 117 -15.15 -13.43 -4.06
CA ARG A 117 -15.60 -14.78 -4.41
C ARG A 117 -17.07 -14.97 -4.04
N ASP A 118 -17.44 -14.58 -2.83
CA ASP A 118 -18.79 -14.78 -2.29
C ASP A 118 -19.81 -13.91 -3.04
N GLY A 119 -19.43 -12.67 -3.39
CA GLY A 119 -20.24 -11.80 -4.24
C GLY A 119 -20.42 -12.35 -5.66
N LEU A 120 -19.38 -12.94 -6.25
CA LEU A 120 -19.46 -13.59 -7.57
C LEU A 120 -20.37 -14.83 -7.52
N ALA A 121 -20.21 -15.69 -6.51
CA ALA A 121 -21.07 -16.85 -6.32
C ALA A 121 -22.53 -16.44 -6.15
N PHE A 122 -22.80 -15.42 -5.32
CA PHE A 122 -24.14 -14.87 -5.16
C PHE A 122 -24.74 -14.41 -6.50
N ILE A 123 -23.96 -13.72 -7.34
CA ILE A 123 -24.41 -13.28 -8.67
C ILE A 123 -24.75 -14.48 -9.56
N GLU A 124 -23.89 -15.52 -9.59
CA GLU A 124 -24.14 -16.75 -10.37
C GLU A 124 -25.41 -17.47 -9.89
N ASP A 125 -25.65 -17.53 -8.57
CA ASP A 125 -26.81 -18.21 -7.98
C ASP A 125 -28.13 -17.43 -8.18
N ASN A 126 -28.08 -16.09 -8.27
CA ASN A 126 -29.28 -15.24 -8.24
C ASN A 126 -29.63 -14.57 -9.58
N LEU A 127 -28.77 -14.65 -10.60
CA LEU A 127 -29.01 -13.96 -11.87
C LEU A 127 -30.25 -14.47 -12.65
N GLY A 128 -30.79 -15.64 -12.32
CA GLY A 128 -31.99 -16.19 -12.99
C GLY A 128 -31.80 -16.41 -14.50
N VAL A 129 -30.57 -16.30 -15.01
CA VAL A 129 -30.22 -16.48 -16.42
C VAL A 129 -29.99 -17.97 -16.68
N PRO A 130 -30.70 -18.59 -17.63
CA PRO A 130 -30.44 -19.97 -18.02
C PRO A 130 -29.00 -20.14 -18.51
N HIS A 131 -28.35 -21.24 -18.15
CA HIS A 131 -27.02 -21.63 -18.64
C HIS A 131 -25.85 -20.72 -18.25
N LEU A 132 -25.85 -20.15 -17.05
CA LEU A 132 -24.64 -19.53 -16.48
C LEU A 132 -23.49 -20.55 -16.40
N VAL A 133 -22.31 -20.13 -16.85
CA VAL A 133 -21.07 -20.92 -16.71
C VAL A 133 -20.12 -20.23 -15.74
N PRO A 134 -19.27 -21.01 -15.02
CA PRO A 134 -18.31 -20.43 -14.08
C PRO A 134 -17.50 -19.28 -14.68
N GLY A 135 -17.47 -18.14 -13.99
CA GLY A 135 -16.75 -16.94 -14.39
C GLY A 135 -17.58 -15.94 -15.19
N ASP A 136 -18.83 -16.25 -15.54
CA ASP A 136 -19.74 -15.29 -16.17
C ASP A 136 -20.06 -14.11 -15.25
N ALA A 137 -20.22 -14.34 -13.94
CA ALA A 137 -20.39 -13.25 -12.99
C ALA A 137 -19.21 -12.27 -13.02
N LEU A 138 -17.98 -12.78 -13.12
CA LEU A 138 -16.79 -11.94 -13.17
C LEU A 138 -16.72 -11.12 -14.46
N ARG A 139 -17.14 -11.71 -15.59
CA ARG A 139 -17.25 -10.98 -16.86
C ARG A 139 -18.32 -9.90 -16.81
N LEU A 140 -19.48 -10.20 -16.22
CA LEU A 140 -20.59 -9.25 -16.07
C LEU A 140 -20.22 -8.06 -15.19
N VAL A 141 -19.54 -8.31 -14.05
CA VAL A 141 -19.04 -7.25 -13.18
C VAL A 141 -18.03 -6.36 -13.91
N GLN A 142 -17.13 -6.95 -14.71
CA GLN A 142 -16.13 -6.20 -15.48
C GLN A 142 -16.72 -5.47 -16.70
N ALA A 143 -17.77 -6.00 -17.33
CA ALA A 143 -18.49 -5.35 -18.41
C ALA A 143 -19.20 -4.07 -17.96
N ASN A 144 -19.31 -3.85 -16.64
CA ASN A 144 -20.02 -2.78 -15.97
C ASN A 144 -21.53 -2.86 -16.25
N LEU A 145 -22.32 -3.14 -15.20
CA LEU A 145 -23.78 -3.37 -15.28
C LEU A 145 -24.59 -2.21 -15.89
N THR A 146 -23.94 -1.09 -16.19
CA THR A 146 -24.53 0.08 -16.88
C THR A 146 -24.81 -0.16 -18.36
N ALA A 147 -24.23 -1.19 -18.99
CA ALA A 147 -24.47 -1.50 -20.40
C ALA A 147 -25.52 -2.61 -20.54
N THR A 148 -26.56 -2.37 -21.35
CA THR A 148 -27.57 -3.36 -21.77
C THR A 148 -26.92 -4.39 -22.71
N THR A 149 -26.05 -5.24 -22.16
CA THR A 149 -25.25 -6.22 -22.91
C THR A 149 -25.74 -7.61 -22.58
N THR A 150 -25.95 -8.44 -23.60
CA THR A 150 -26.36 -9.84 -23.42
C THR A 150 -25.20 -10.70 -22.92
N LEU A 151 -25.50 -11.83 -22.27
CA LEU A 151 -24.49 -12.76 -21.76
C LEU A 151 -23.56 -13.30 -22.87
N GLU A 152 -24.10 -13.53 -24.07
CA GLU A 152 -23.33 -13.99 -25.24
C GLU A 152 -22.32 -12.94 -25.72
N GLN A 153 -22.76 -11.67 -25.77
CA GLN A 153 -21.88 -10.55 -26.10
C GLN A 153 -20.76 -10.41 -25.07
N VAL A 154 -21.10 -10.52 -23.78
CA VAL A 154 -20.13 -10.49 -22.68
C VAL A 154 -19.11 -11.62 -22.83
N ARG A 155 -19.54 -12.87 -23.09
CA ARG A 155 -18.63 -14.01 -23.28
C ARG A 155 -17.64 -13.85 -24.44
N GLY A 156 -18.01 -13.12 -25.50
CA GLY A 156 -17.15 -12.86 -26.65
C GLY A 156 -16.08 -11.79 -26.42
N LEU A 157 -16.15 -11.04 -25.32
CA LEU A 157 -15.21 -9.97 -25.02
C LEU A 157 -13.99 -10.47 -24.26
N LYS A 158 -12.86 -9.78 -24.47
CA LYS A 158 -11.66 -9.97 -23.66
C LYS A 158 -11.74 -9.08 -22.43
N TYR A 159 -11.63 -9.72 -21.27
CA TYR A 159 -11.56 -9.03 -19.99
C TYR A 159 -10.14 -9.08 -19.42
N PRO A 160 -9.74 -8.04 -18.66
CA PRO A 160 -8.43 -8.00 -18.03
C PRO A 160 -8.26 -9.09 -16.97
N TYR A 161 -9.34 -9.53 -16.32
CA TYR A 161 -9.28 -10.53 -15.26
C TYR A 161 -10.13 -11.76 -15.56
N ALA A 162 -9.57 -12.92 -15.24
CA ALA A 162 -10.20 -14.22 -15.28
C ALA A 162 -10.28 -14.85 -13.87
N LYS A 163 -11.04 -15.94 -13.75
CA LYS A 163 -11.17 -16.67 -12.47
C LYS A 163 -9.82 -17.14 -11.94
N GLY A 164 -8.92 -17.58 -12.82
CA GLY A 164 -7.56 -18.00 -12.45
C GLY A 164 -6.73 -16.89 -11.82
N ASP A 165 -7.03 -15.61 -12.11
CA ASP A 165 -6.33 -14.49 -11.47
C ASP A 165 -6.69 -14.36 -9.98
N LEU A 166 -7.92 -14.69 -9.58
CA LEU A 166 -8.32 -14.70 -8.16
C LEU A 166 -7.54 -15.76 -7.36
N GLU A 167 -7.36 -16.95 -7.95
CA GLU A 167 -6.57 -18.03 -7.36
C GLU A 167 -5.09 -17.63 -7.27
N ARG A 168 -4.55 -17.07 -8.36
CA ARG A 168 -3.19 -16.53 -8.39
C ARG A 168 -2.98 -15.46 -7.32
N TRP A 169 -3.89 -14.49 -7.20
CA TRP A 169 -3.82 -13.45 -6.18
C TRP A 169 -3.86 -14.04 -4.78
N ARG A 170 -4.71 -15.05 -4.53
CA ARG A 170 -4.74 -15.73 -3.23
C ARG A 170 -3.39 -16.36 -2.89
N SER A 171 -2.73 -17.02 -3.83
CA SER A 171 -1.39 -17.57 -3.64
C SER A 171 -0.35 -16.48 -3.37
N LEU A 172 -0.41 -15.35 -4.09
CA LEU A 172 0.48 -14.22 -3.86
C LEU A 172 0.26 -13.59 -2.47
N VAL A 173 -0.98 -13.47 -2.01
CA VAL A 173 -1.31 -12.97 -0.67
C VAL A 173 -0.70 -13.88 0.40
N SER A 174 -0.86 -15.20 0.27
CA SER A 174 -0.25 -16.14 1.21
C SER A 174 1.28 -16.08 1.21
N ALA A 175 1.90 -15.80 0.06
CA ALA A 175 3.35 -15.63 -0.02
C ALA A 175 3.86 -14.42 0.80
N LEU A 176 3.04 -13.38 0.97
CA LEU A 176 3.41 -12.20 1.77
C LEU A 176 3.71 -12.54 3.23
N GLU A 177 3.13 -13.61 3.78
CA GLU A 177 3.34 -14.03 5.18
C GLU A 177 4.81 -14.35 5.48
N SER A 178 5.55 -14.77 4.45
CA SER A 178 6.96 -15.16 4.55
C SER A 178 7.95 -14.01 4.32
N ILE A 179 7.48 -12.80 3.99
CA ILE A 179 8.37 -11.68 3.64
C ILE A 179 8.77 -10.90 4.88
N ASP A 180 10.03 -11.00 5.26
CA ASP A 180 10.61 -10.29 6.42
C ASP A 180 11.30 -8.96 6.06
N ASP A 181 11.49 -8.67 4.77
CA ASP A 181 11.92 -7.34 4.35
C ASP A 181 10.70 -6.43 4.17
N LYS A 182 10.68 -5.31 4.91
CA LYS A 182 9.54 -4.38 4.90
C LYS A 182 9.32 -3.71 3.54
N HIS A 183 10.37 -3.41 2.78
CA HIS A 183 10.22 -2.74 1.48
C HIS A 183 9.73 -3.77 0.44
N GLN A 184 10.25 -4.99 0.49
CA GLN A 184 9.78 -6.11 -0.31
C GLN A 184 8.31 -6.43 -0.01
N LEU A 185 7.92 -6.48 1.26
CA LEU A 185 6.53 -6.76 1.67
C LEU A 185 5.57 -5.77 1.01
N VAL A 186 5.90 -4.49 1.08
CA VAL A 186 5.04 -3.43 0.55
C VAL A 186 5.07 -3.41 -0.98
N HIS A 187 6.21 -3.71 -1.60
CA HIS A 187 6.32 -3.86 -3.05
C HIS A 187 5.44 -4.99 -3.58
N GLU A 188 5.56 -6.19 -3.01
CA GLU A 188 4.75 -7.36 -3.39
C GLU A 188 3.26 -7.11 -3.12
N TYR A 189 2.92 -6.51 -1.98
CA TYR A 189 1.55 -6.07 -1.67
C TYR A 189 1.00 -5.09 -2.72
N ALA A 190 1.80 -4.13 -3.17
CA ALA A 190 1.38 -3.14 -4.16
C ALA A 190 1.08 -3.79 -5.52
N SER A 191 1.83 -4.84 -5.89
CA SER A 191 1.68 -5.57 -7.15
C SER A 191 0.44 -6.48 -7.21
N ILE A 192 -0.16 -6.81 -6.07
CA ILE A 192 -1.39 -7.60 -6.01
C ILE A 192 -2.60 -6.71 -6.36
N GLY A 193 -3.26 -7.05 -7.46
CA GLY A 193 -4.45 -6.38 -8.00
C GLY A 193 -4.19 -5.72 -9.34
#